data_AF-A0A4R4N8G2-F1
#
_entry.id   AF-A0A4R4N8G2-F1
#
_cell.length_a   1.000
_cell.length_b   1.000
_cell.length_c   1.000
_cell.angle_alpha   90.00
_cell.angle_beta   90.00
_cell.angle_gamma   90.00
#
_symmetry.space_group_name_H-M   'P 1'
#
loop_
_entity.id
_entity.type
_entity.pdbx_description
1 polymer ?
#
loop_
_entity_poly.entity_id
_entity_poly.type
_entity_poly.pdbx_seq_one_letter_code
_entity_poly.pdbx_strand_id
1 'polypeptide(L)'
;MAPEPRRGEAEFLANYDPRDYDPVAVTVDVVALTIRDGALHVLLVQRGNAPYEGMWALPGGFVQAGGPLQGTDAEDLPDAAVRELAEETGLSAKGGVIGRVHLEQLGTYGSPGRDPRMRVISVAHLAFAPELPDPEAGGDAAAAAWTPLDALGLTESGEQRPGTTRRLAFDHARILADGLERARGKLEYTPLATAFCGGEFTIPELRAVYEAVWGEELHAGNFHRKVLSVPGFVESTGATSDRGGRRGGPRPRLYRAGDARLLHPALLRPSREEEIR
;
A
#
# COMPACT_ATOMS: atom_id res chain seq x y z
N MET A 1 -13.56 -33.34 -18.34
CA MET A 1 -15.03 -33.15 -18.27
C MET A 1 -15.36 -32.70 -16.86
N ALA A 2 -15.82 -31.47 -16.69
CA ALA A 2 -16.45 -31.09 -15.42
C ALA A 2 -17.68 -32.01 -15.21
N PRO A 3 -17.94 -32.48 -13.98
CA PRO A 3 -19.13 -33.29 -13.73
C PRO A 3 -20.38 -32.47 -14.11
N GLU A 4 -21.30 -33.07 -14.86
CA GLU A 4 -22.59 -32.41 -15.11
C GLU A 4 -23.28 -32.13 -13.76
N PRO A 5 -23.83 -30.92 -13.57
CA PRO A 5 -24.52 -30.58 -12.33
C PRO A 5 -25.62 -31.62 -12.10
N ARG A 6 -25.73 -32.11 -10.85
CA ARG A 6 -26.80 -33.05 -10.51
C ARG A 6 -28.13 -32.39 -10.87
N ARG A 7 -29.03 -33.13 -11.52
CA ARG A 7 -30.28 -32.59 -12.12
C ARG A 7 -31.07 -31.62 -11.21
N GLY A 8 -31.04 -31.80 -9.89
CA GLY A 8 -31.68 -30.88 -8.93
C GLY A 8 -30.93 -29.57 -8.64
N GLU A 9 -29.61 -29.52 -8.85
CA GLU A 9 -28.79 -28.30 -8.69
C GLU A 9 -29.04 -27.31 -9.82
N ALA A 10 -29.10 -27.79 -11.07
CA ALA A 10 -29.43 -26.94 -12.21
C ALA A 10 -30.84 -26.34 -12.11
N GLU A 11 -31.81 -27.14 -11.64
CA GLU A 11 -33.18 -26.67 -11.39
C GLU A 11 -33.25 -25.67 -10.24
N PHE A 12 -32.50 -25.89 -9.15
CA PHE A 12 -32.39 -24.93 -8.05
C PHE A 12 -31.82 -23.58 -8.55
N LEU A 13 -30.70 -23.60 -9.26
CA LEU A 13 -30.05 -22.37 -9.76
C LEU A 13 -30.94 -21.61 -10.75
N ALA A 14 -31.70 -22.31 -11.59
CA ALA A 14 -32.63 -21.69 -12.52
C ALA A 14 -33.82 -20.98 -11.82
N ASN A 15 -34.16 -21.41 -10.60
CA ASN A 15 -35.27 -20.85 -9.82
C ASN A 15 -34.79 -19.94 -8.68
N TYR A 16 -33.48 -19.77 -8.49
CA TYR A 16 -32.93 -18.91 -7.45
C TYR A 16 -33.19 -17.43 -7.77
N ASP A 17 -33.87 -16.71 -6.89
CA ASP A 17 -34.05 -15.27 -7.01
C ASP A 17 -32.98 -14.54 -6.18
N PRO A 18 -31.97 -13.91 -6.81
CA PRO A 18 -30.93 -13.20 -6.06
C PRO A 18 -31.47 -11.99 -5.27
N ARG A 19 -32.72 -11.57 -5.51
CA ARG A 19 -33.39 -10.48 -4.80
C ARG A 19 -33.99 -10.90 -3.45
N ASP A 20 -33.89 -12.18 -3.09
CA ASP A 20 -34.22 -12.65 -1.75
C ASP A 20 -33.32 -12.03 -0.66
N TYR A 21 -32.22 -11.41 -1.07
CA TYR A 21 -31.31 -10.63 -0.21
C TYR A 21 -31.13 -9.22 -0.77
N ASP A 22 -31.08 -8.22 0.12
CA ASP A 22 -30.80 -6.84 -0.29
C ASP A 22 -29.39 -6.75 -0.91
N PRO A 23 -29.24 -6.16 -2.12
CA PRO A 23 -27.94 -6.02 -2.73
C PRO A 23 -27.09 -5.00 -1.96
N VAL A 24 -25.81 -5.33 -1.81
CA VAL A 24 -24.78 -4.41 -1.31
C VAL A 24 -23.79 -4.11 -2.42
N ALA A 25 -23.24 -2.90 -2.44
CA ALA A 25 -22.20 -2.56 -3.38
C ALA A 25 -20.82 -2.95 -2.83
N VAL A 26 -19.93 -3.41 -3.72
CA VAL A 26 -18.54 -3.73 -3.38
C VAL A 26 -17.63 -2.71 -4.05
N THR A 27 -16.74 -2.12 -3.27
CA THR A 27 -15.67 -1.24 -3.75
C THR A 27 -14.31 -1.83 -3.40
N VAL A 28 -13.27 -1.29 -4.03
CA VAL A 28 -11.88 -1.47 -3.61
C VAL A 28 -11.28 -0.10 -3.30
N ASP A 29 -10.41 -0.04 -2.31
CA ASP A 29 -9.61 1.14 -1.98
C ASP A 29 -8.13 0.73 -1.91
N VAL A 30 -7.22 1.54 -2.44
CA VAL A 30 -5.79 1.21 -2.48
C VAL A 30 -5.00 2.18 -1.63
N VAL A 31 -4.41 1.66 -0.55
CA VAL A 31 -3.36 2.37 0.19
C VAL A 31 -2.06 2.22 -0.59
N ALA A 32 -1.81 3.14 -1.52
CA ALA A 32 -0.56 3.17 -2.28
C ALA A 32 0.49 4.02 -1.57
N LEU A 33 1.61 3.38 -1.21
CA LEU A 33 2.71 3.96 -0.44
C LEU A 33 4.02 3.92 -1.23
N THR A 34 4.78 5.00 -1.16
CA THR A 34 6.11 5.11 -1.79
C THR A 34 7.00 6.07 -1.00
N ILE A 35 8.31 6.04 -1.22
CA ILE A 35 9.24 7.00 -0.61
C ILE A 35 9.63 8.03 -1.67
N ARG A 36 9.38 9.30 -1.37
CA ARG A 36 9.75 10.45 -2.21
C ARG A 36 10.48 11.47 -1.36
N ASP A 37 11.58 11.99 -1.86
CA ASP A 37 12.44 12.96 -1.16
C ASP A 37 12.81 12.54 0.28
N GLY A 38 12.97 11.23 0.50
CA GLY A 38 13.33 10.65 1.80
C GLY A 38 12.18 10.53 2.80
N ALA A 39 10.94 10.85 2.41
CA ALA A 39 9.76 10.72 3.26
C ALA A 39 8.75 9.73 2.68
N LEU A 40 8.04 9.00 3.55
CA LEU A 40 6.92 8.16 3.14
C LEU A 40 5.76 9.05 2.65
N HIS A 41 5.24 8.71 1.48
CA HIS A 41 4.10 9.36 0.86
C HIS A 41 2.98 8.34 0.61
N VAL A 42 1.75 8.83 0.64
CA VAL A 42 0.55 8.11 0.22
C VAL A 42 -0.07 8.79 -0.99
N LEU A 43 -0.59 8.01 -1.93
CA LEU A 43 -1.39 8.55 -3.03
C LEU A 43 -2.78 8.91 -2.53
N LEU A 44 -3.21 10.13 -2.80
CA LEU A 44 -4.57 10.58 -2.54
C LEU A 44 -5.17 11.23 -3.78
N VAL A 45 -6.47 11.06 -3.93
CA VAL A 45 -7.30 11.69 -4.96
C VAL A 45 -8.29 12.65 -4.30
N GLN A 46 -8.47 13.85 -4.86
CA GLN A 46 -9.48 14.78 -4.41
C GLN A 46 -10.79 14.47 -5.13
N ARG A 47 -11.83 14.19 -4.36
CA ARG A 47 -13.14 13.81 -4.91
C ARG A 47 -13.77 15.00 -5.65
N GLY A 48 -14.12 14.81 -6.93
CA GLY A 48 -14.84 15.80 -7.73
C GLY A 48 -16.37 15.76 -7.57
N ASN A 49 -16.90 14.69 -6.94
CA ASN A 49 -18.33 14.45 -6.82
C ASN A 49 -18.76 14.17 -5.37
N ALA A 50 -20.01 14.50 -5.06
CA ALA A 50 -20.66 14.10 -3.81
C ALA A 50 -20.76 12.56 -3.67
N PRO A 51 -20.77 12.00 -2.44
CA PRO A 51 -20.56 12.67 -1.15
C PRO A 51 -19.10 13.10 -0.95
N TYR A 52 -18.83 13.96 0.04
CA TYR A 52 -17.46 14.40 0.39
C TYR A 52 -16.71 15.08 -0.77
N GLU A 53 -17.43 15.82 -1.60
CA GLU A 53 -16.84 16.63 -2.68
C GLU A 53 -15.77 17.57 -2.11
N GLY A 54 -14.63 17.66 -2.80
CA GLY A 54 -13.48 18.46 -2.38
C GLY A 54 -12.62 17.84 -1.26
N MET A 55 -13.04 16.74 -0.64
CA MET A 55 -12.21 15.99 0.31
C MET A 55 -11.25 15.03 -0.41
N TRP A 56 -10.18 14.63 0.28
CA TRP A 56 -9.21 13.67 -0.24
C TRP A 56 -9.66 12.24 0.09
N ALA A 57 -9.31 11.28 -0.76
CA ALA A 57 -9.65 9.88 -0.61
C ALA A 57 -8.48 9.01 -1.07
N LEU A 58 -8.46 7.75 -0.63
CA LEU A 58 -7.65 6.72 -1.27
C LEU A 58 -8.17 6.51 -2.71
N PRO A 59 -7.30 6.20 -3.67
CA PRO A 59 -7.70 5.67 -4.97
C PRO A 59 -8.61 4.46 -4.78
N GLY A 60 -9.71 4.40 -5.52
CA GLY A 60 -10.67 3.34 -5.34
C GLY A 60 -11.98 3.61 -6.06
N GLY A 61 -12.75 2.53 -6.23
CA GLY A 61 -13.98 2.56 -7.01
C GLY A 61 -14.76 1.27 -6.88
N PHE A 62 -15.87 1.19 -7.61
CA PHE A 62 -16.77 0.05 -7.59
C PHE A 62 -16.19 -1.11 -8.41
N VAL A 63 -16.38 -2.32 -7.90
CA VAL A 63 -16.06 -3.54 -8.64
C VAL A 63 -17.04 -3.68 -9.80
N GLN A 64 -16.52 -3.93 -11.00
CA GLN A 64 -17.31 -4.19 -12.19
C GLN A 64 -17.94 -5.57 -12.11
N ALA A 65 -19.27 -5.62 -12.07
CA ALA A 65 -20.04 -6.86 -11.87
C ALA A 65 -20.45 -7.56 -13.17
N GLY A 66 -20.02 -7.08 -14.35
CA GLY A 66 -20.43 -7.65 -15.64
C GLY A 66 -21.86 -7.29 -16.07
N GLY A 67 -22.48 -6.32 -15.39
CA GLY A 67 -23.90 -6.00 -15.56
C GLY A 67 -24.21 -5.04 -16.72
N PRO A 68 -25.45 -5.06 -17.24
CA PRO A 68 -25.87 -4.21 -18.36
C PRO A 68 -25.83 -2.71 -18.06
N LEU A 69 -25.76 -2.32 -16.78
CA LEU A 69 -25.65 -0.93 -16.34
C LEU A 69 -24.25 -0.34 -16.58
N GLN A 70 -23.20 -1.16 -16.56
CA GLN A 70 -21.81 -0.71 -16.69
C GLN A 70 -21.23 -1.06 -18.07
N GLY A 71 -21.76 -2.08 -18.76
CA GLY A 71 -21.31 -2.44 -20.12
C GLY A 71 -19.87 -2.97 -20.17
N THR A 72 -19.31 -3.34 -19.02
CA THR A 72 -17.97 -3.91 -18.85
C THR A 72 -18.08 -5.39 -18.45
N ASP A 73 -17.00 -6.14 -18.65
CA ASP A 73 -16.90 -7.50 -18.13
C ASP A 73 -16.83 -7.49 -16.59
N ALA A 74 -17.12 -8.64 -15.98
CA ALA A 74 -16.94 -8.80 -14.54
C ALA A 74 -15.44 -8.92 -14.21
N GLU A 75 -15.02 -8.34 -13.09
CA GLU A 75 -13.63 -8.38 -12.62
C GLU A 75 -13.51 -8.97 -11.20
N ASP A 76 -12.33 -9.50 -10.87
CA ASP A 76 -12.00 -9.91 -9.50
C ASP A 76 -11.49 -8.71 -8.67
N LEU A 77 -11.48 -8.83 -7.33
CA LEU A 77 -11.06 -7.77 -6.41
C LEU A 77 -9.62 -7.28 -6.64
N PRO A 78 -8.62 -8.15 -6.85
CA PRO A 78 -7.26 -7.70 -7.14
C PRO A 78 -7.18 -6.98 -8.49
N ASP A 79 -7.94 -7.42 -9.50
CA ASP A 79 -7.99 -6.79 -10.82
C ASP A 79 -8.60 -5.39 -10.74
N ALA A 80 -9.69 -5.24 -9.98
CA ALA A 80 -10.28 -3.94 -9.66
C ALA A 80 -9.26 -3.03 -8.97
N ALA A 81 -8.53 -3.51 -7.96
CA ALA A 81 -7.53 -2.71 -7.26
C ALA A 81 -6.39 -2.25 -8.18
N VAL A 82 -5.93 -3.12 -9.10
CA VAL A 82 -4.93 -2.76 -10.11
C VAL A 82 -5.48 -1.74 -11.09
N ARG A 83 -6.73 -1.90 -11.55
CA ARG A 83 -7.40 -0.97 -12.46
C ARG A 83 -7.55 0.41 -11.82
N GLU A 84 -8.13 0.50 -10.63
CA GLU A 84 -8.32 1.75 -9.90
C GLU A 84 -6.97 2.45 -9.62
N LEU A 85 -5.95 1.70 -9.20
CA LEU A 85 -4.62 2.27 -9.02
C LEU A 85 -4.05 2.80 -10.35
N ALA A 86 -4.24 2.07 -11.44
CA ALA A 86 -3.74 2.45 -12.75
C ALA A 86 -4.44 3.68 -13.36
N GLU A 87 -5.75 3.82 -13.15
CA GLU A 87 -6.54 4.97 -13.60
C GLU A 87 -6.03 6.29 -12.96
N GLU A 88 -5.63 6.24 -11.69
CA GLU A 88 -5.20 7.42 -10.92
C GLU A 88 -3.68 7.72 -10.99
N THR A 89 -2.89 6.76 -11.47
CA THR A 89 -1.41 6.88 -11.54
C THR A 89 -0.83 6.77 -12.94
N GLY A 90 -1.63 6.36 -13.93
CA GLY A 90 -1.14 6.00 -15.25
C GLY A 90 -0.19 4.80 -15.25
N LEU A 91 -0.15 3.98 -14.19
CA LEU A 91 0.78 2.84 -14.04
C LEU A 91 0.73 1.85 -15.22
N SER A 92 -0.44 1.64 -15.82
CA SER A 92 -0.62 0.74 -16.97
C SER A 92 -0.04 1.30 -18.28
N ALA A 93 0.05 2.63 -18.43
CA ALA A 93 0.54 3.27 -19.65
C ALA A 93 2.07 3.17 -19.84
N LYS A 94 2.82 2.86 -18.78
CA LYS A 94 4.31 2.88 -18.78
C LYS A 94 4.97 1.50 -18.75
N GLY A 95 4.22 0.42 -18.99
CA GLY A 95 4.76 -0.86 -19.48
C GLY A 95 5.78 -1.61 -18.62
N GLY A 96 5.87 -1.40 -17.29
CA GLY A 96 6.90 -2.14 -16.53
C GLY A 96 6.89 -2.08 -15.00
N VAL A 97 5.96 -1.37 -14.35
CA VAL A 97 6.08 -1.09 -12.91
C VAL A 97 5.41 -2.16 -12.02
N ILE A 98 4.43 -2.91 -12.54
CA ILE A 98 3.62 -3.86 -11.74
C ILE A 98 4.49 -4.94 -11.07
N GLY A 99 5.61 -5.36 -11.70
CA GLY A 99 6.49 -6.40 -11.15
C GLY A 99 7.28 -5.99 -9.89
N ARG A 100 7.31 -4.69 -9.54
CA ARG A 100 7.98 -4.16 -8.33
C ARG A 100 7.00 -3.64 -7.28
N VAL A 101 5.69 -3.78 -7.51
CA VAL A 101 4.67 -3.38 -6.55
C VAL A 101 4.36 -4.56 -5.64
N HIS A 102 4.61 -4.41 -4.35
CA HIS A 102 4.02 -5.32 -3.37
C HIS A 102 2.55 -4.98 -3.22
N LEU A 103 1.67 -5.74 -3.88
CA LEU A 103 0.22 -5.61 -3.76
C LEU A 103 -0.33 -6.76 -2.92
N GLU A 104 -1.05 -6.44 -1.85
CA GLU A 104 -1.76 -7.44 -1.04
C GLU A 104 -3.09 -6.90 -0.53
N GLN A 105 -4.05 -7.80 -0.28
CA GLN A 105 -5.27 -7.42 0.41
C GLN A 105 -4.93 -7.00 1.86
N LEU A 106 -5.41 -5.82 2.24
CA LEU A 106 -5.22 -5.25 3.57
C LEU A 106 -6.29 -5.76 4.54
N GLY A 107 -7.56 -5.55 4.18
CA GLY A 107 -8.73 -5.83 5.01
C GLY A 107 -10.05 -5.47 4.31
N THR A 108 -11.16 -5.77 4.98
CA THR A 108 -12.51 -5.51 4.47
C THR A 108 -13.28 -4.61 5.43
N TYR A 109 -13.86 -3.53 4.89
CA TYR A 109 -14.49 -2.45 5.64
C TYR A 109 -15.96 -2.37 5.25
N GLY A 110 -16.83 -2.79 6.16
CA GLY A 110 -18.27 -2.95 5.90
C GLY A 110 -19.18 -2.36 6.98
N SER A 111 -18.66 -1.45 7.81
CA SER A 111 -19.43 -0.78 8.87
C SER A 111 -20.69 -0.12 8.29
N PRO A 112 -21.87 -0.31 8.91
CA PRO A 112 -23.07 0.42 8.50
C PRO A 112 -22.83 1.93 8.49
N GLY A 113 -23.26 2.62 7.44
CA GLY A 113 -23.10 4.07 7.30
C GLY A 113 -21.69 4.57 6.96
N ARG A 114 -20.71 3.68 6.68
CA ARG A 114 -19.39 4.11 6.19
C ARG A 114 -19.47 4.94 4.91
N ASP A 115 -20.45 4.59 4.08
CA ASP A 115 -20.83 5.32 2.89
C ASP A 115 -22.28 5.80 3.04
N PRO A 116 -22.57 7.10 2.86
CA PRO A 116 -23.92 7.64 3.04
C PRO A 116 -24.88 7.27 1.88
N ARG A 117 -24.39 6.72 0.77
CA ARG A 117 -25.20 6.42 -0.42
C ARG A 117 -26.04 5.15 -0.23
N MET A 118 -25.43 4.08 0.26
CA MET A 118 -26.03 2.76 0.45
C MET A 118 -25.13 1.87 1.31
N ARG A 119 -25.51 0.61 1.52
CA ARG A 119 -24.58 -0.37 2.10
C ARG A 119 -23.45 -0.67 1.10
N VAL A 120 -22.27 -0.16 1.41
CA VAL A 120 -21.04 -0.39 0.65
C VAL A 120 -20.05 -1.17 1.50
N ILE A 121 -19.45 -2.21 0.94
CA ILE A 121 -18.34 -2.97 1.51
C ILE A 121 -17.10 -2.65 0.68
N SER A 122 -16.07 -2.11 1.30
CA SER A 122 -14.79 -1.89 0.62
C SER A 122 -13.78 -2.99 0.96
N VAL A 123 -13.13 -3.54 -0.06
CA VAL A 123 -11.98 -4.43 0.10
C VAL A 123 -10.72 -3.64 -0.17
N ALA A 124 -10.04 -3.23 0.90
CA ALA A 124 -8.85 -2.42 0.79
C ALA A 124 -7.63 -3.26 0.45
N HIS A 125 -6.72 -2.68 -0.33
CA HIS A 125 -5.44 -3.25 -0.73
C HIS A 125 -4.30 -2.33 -0.29
N LEU A 126 -3.15 -2.91 0.04
CA LEU A 126 -1.90 -2.21 0.26
C LEU A 126 -1.02 -2.39 -0.99
N ALA A 127 -0.63 -1.28 -1.60
CA ALA A 127 0.37 -1.24 -2.66
C ALA A 127 1.62 -0.53 -2.12
N PHE A 128 2.76 -1.19 -2.11
CA PHE A 128 4.01 -0.61 -1.61
C PHE A 128 5.14 -0.82 -2.62
N ALA A 129 5.68 0.28 -3.14
CA ALA A 129 6.64 0.24 -4.24
C ALA A 129 7.60 1.44 -4.24
N PRO A 130 8.84 1.25 -4.74
CA PRO A 130 9.88 2.28 -4.70
C PRO A 130 9.68 3.39 -5.74
N GLU A 131 9.14 3.05 -6.90
CA GLU A 131 8.98 3.97 -8.02
C GLU A 131 7.54 3.86 -8.51
N LEU A 132 6.67 4.70 -7.96
CA LEU A 132 5.33 4.90 -8.51
C LEU A 132 5.33 6.21 -9.32
N PRO A 133 4.73 6.21 -10.53
CA PRO A 133 4.69 7.39 -11.39
C PRO A 133 3.98 8.55 -10.70
N ASP A 134 4.22 9.75 -11.22
CA ASP A 134 3.43 10.91 -10.81
C ASP A 134 1.96 10.68 -11.17
N PRO A 135 1.04 11.03 -10.27
CA PRO A 135 -0.37 10.77 -10.48
C PRO A 135 -0.93 11.74 -11.49
N GLU A 136 -1.89 11.26 -12.27
CA GLU A 136 -2.64 12.05 -13.23
C GLU A 136 -4.09 12.02 -12.77
N ALA A 137 -4.73 13.19 -12.68
CA ALA A 137 -6.14 13.22 -12.30
C ALA A 137 -6.97 12.55 -13.40
N GLY A 138 -7.55 11.39 -13.09
CA GLY A 138 -8.40 10.60 -13.99
C GLY A 138 -9.85 10.54 -13.51
N GLY A 139 -10.78 10.22 -14.43
CA GLY A 139 -12.18 9.95 -14.10
C GLY A 139 -12.88 11.05 -13.30
N ASP A 140 -13.32 10.71 -12.09
CA ASP A 140 -14.07 11.57 -11.16
C ASP A 140 -13.17 12.39 -10.20
N ALA A 141 -11.84 12.24 -10.28
CA ALA A 141 -10.91 12.96 -9.42
C ALA A 141 -10.69 14.40 -9.92
N ALA A 142 -10.88 15.37 -9.02
CA ALA A 142 -10.55 16.78 -9.28
C ALA A 142 -9.03 17.04 -9.27
N ALA A 143 -8.28 16.23 -8.51
CA ALA A 143 -6.83 16.28 -8.41
C ALA A 143 -6.30 14.95 -7.88
N ALA A 144 -5.04 14.62 -8.15
CA ALA A 144 -4.34 13.48 -7.55
C ALA A 144 -2.94 13.91 -7.10
N ALA A 145 -2.46 13.42 -5.96
CA ALA A 145 -1.18 13.84 -5.40
C ALA A 145 -0.55 12.82 -4.45
N TRP A 146 0.76 12.67 -4.55
CA TRP A 146 1.58 12.08 -3.50
C TRP A 146 1.63 13.05 -2.31
N THR A 147 1.15 12.59 -1.16
CA THR A 147 1.08 13.40 0.06
C THR A 147 2.02 12.83 1.12
N PRO A 148 2.94 13.64 1.69
CA PRO A 148 3.75 13.20 2.83
C PRO A 148 2.86 12.78 4.00
N LEU A 149 3.13 11.64 4.62
CA LEU A 149 2.29 11.12 5.72
C LEU A 149 2.18 12.10 6.90
N ASP A 150 3.29 12.77 7.24
CA ASP A 150 3.35 13.75 8.33
C ASP A 150 2.40 14.95 8.11
N ALA A 151 2.08 15.27 6.85
CA ALA A 151 1.17 16.37 6.52
C ALA A 151 -0.30 16.03 6.79
N LEU A 152 -0.64 14.75 6.95
CA LEU A 152 -2.03 14.30 7.15
C LEU A 152 -2.46 14.32 8.62
N GLY A 153 -1.51 14.44 9.56
CA GLY A 153 -1.78 14.47 10.99
C GLY A 153 -2.55 13.24 11.49
N LEU A 154 -2.29 12.05 10.93
CA LEU A 154 -2.92 10.82 11.40
C LEU A 154 -2.43 10.45 12.81
N THR A 155 -3.36 9.99 13.64
CA THR A 155 -3.08 9.27 14.87
C THR A 155 -2.92 7.77 14.58
N GLU A 156 -2.35 7.04 15.53
CA GLU A 156 -2.27 5.57 15.46
C GLU A 156 -3.65 4.91 15.43
N SER A 157 -4.67 5.56 16.01
CA SER A 157 -6.05 5.09 16.01
C SER A 157 -6.81 5.32 14.68
N GLY A 158 -6.18 5.94 13.68
CA GLY A 158 -6.81 6.20 12.38
C GLY A 158 -7.69 7.46 12.36
N GLU A 159 -7.44 8.43 13.24
CA GLU A 159 -8.10 9.73 13.23
C GLU A 159 -7.17 10.81 12.69
N GLN A 160 -7.72 11.85 12.06
CA GLN A 160 -6.94 13.03 11.69
C GLN A 160 -7.05 14.11 12.77
N ARG A 161 -5.90 14.63 13.19
CA ARG A 161 -5.83 15.77 14.10
C ARG A 161 -6.57 16.99 13.51
N PRO A 162 -7.20 17.83 14.34
CA PRO A 162 -7.80 19.08 13.88
C PRO A 162 -6.76 19.99 13.21
N GLY A 163 -7.19 20.78 12.21
CA GLY A 163 -6.33 21.75 11.53
C GLY A 163 -5.51 21.21 10.36
N THR A 164 -5.68 19.94 9.98
CA THR A 164 -5.08 19.39 8.76
C THR A 164 -5.76 19.93 7.51
N THR A 165 -4.98 20.21 6.47
CA THR A 165 -5.48 20.79 5.20
C THR A 165 -6.04 19.74 4.23
N ARG A 166 -5.72 18.47 4.44
CA ARG A 166 -6.14 17.34 3.60
C ARG A 166 -7.02 16.38 4.40
N ARG A 167 -8.30 16.73 4.53
CA ARG A 167 -9.30 15.90 5.23
C ARG A 167 -9.68 14.69 4.37
N LEU A 168 -9.63 13.50 4.95
CA LEU A 168 -9.93 12.23 4.30
C LEU A 168 -11.43 11.93 4.35
N ALA A 169 -11.99 11.50 3.22
CA ALA A 169 -13.38 11.12 3.06
C ALA A 169 -13.67 9.75 3.67
N PHE A 170 -14.96 9.47 3.92
CA PHE A 170 -15.44 8.19 4.45
C PHE A 170 -14.68 7.78 5.73
N ASP A 171 -14.28 6.51 5.81
CA ASP A 171 -13.43 5.93 6.85
C ASP A 171 -11.96 5.77 6.38
N HIS A 172 -11.52 6.51 5.36
CA HIS A 172 -10.21 6.31 4.73
C HIS A 172 -9.02 6.62 5.65
N ALA A 173 -9.20 7.47 6.66
CA ALA A 173 -8.18 7.68 7.69
C ALA A 173 -7.88 6.40 8.47
N ARG A 174 -8.91 5.59 8.76
CA ARG A 174 -8.75 4.28 9.40
C ARG A 174 -8.07 3.28 8.46
N ILE A 175 -8.53 3.19 7.21
CA ILE A 175 -7.94 2.29 6.20
C ILE A 175 -6.45 2.61 6.01
N LEU A 176 -6.10 3.89 5.93
CA LEU A 176 -4.71 4.33 5.81
C LEU A 176 -3.86 3.97 7.03
N ALA A 177 -4.39 4.15 8.25
CA ALA A 177 -3.67 3.78 9.47
C ALA A 177 -3.40 2.26 9.52
N ASP A 178 -4.40 1.44 9.19
CA ASP A 178 -4.24 -0.01 9.10
C ASP A 178 -3.19 -0.40 8.03
N GLY A 179 -3.22 0.28 6.87
CA GLY A 179 -2.27 0.06 5.77
C GLY A 179 -0.84 0.45 6.14
N LEU A 180 -0.66 1.55 6.85
CA LEU A 180 0.63 1.99 7.37
C LEU A 180 1.20 0.96 8.36
N GLU A 181 0.39 0.51 9.32
CA GLU A 181 0.83 -0.49 10.29
C GLU A 181 1.17 -1.82 9.61
N ARG A 182 0.40 -2.23 8.59
CA ARG A 182 0.72 -3.41 7.78
C ARG A 182 2.07 -3.25 7.07
N ALA A 183 2.32 -2.11 6.44
CA ALA A 183 3.59 -1.82 5.76
C ALA A 183 4.78 -1.85 6.73
N ARG A 184 4.63 -1.20 7.90
CA ARG A 184 5.66 -1.21 8.96
C ARG A 184 5.97 -2.61 9.43
N GLY A 185 4.95 -3.42 9.69
CA GLY A 185 5.09 -4.82 10.07
C GLY A 185 5.81 -5.66 9.02
N LYS A 186 5.49 -5.48 7.73
CA LYS A 186 6.16 -6.20 6.63
C LYS A 186 7.68 -5.97 6.62
N LEU A 187 8.14 -4.76 6.93
CA LEU A 187 9.57 -4.45 6.99
C LEU A 187 10.30 -5.16 8.13
N GLU A 188 9.59 -5.57 9.18
CA GLU A 188 10.21 -6.26 10.31
C GLU A 188 10.66 -7.68 9.94
N TYR A 189 9.91 -8.37 9.08
CA TYR A 189 10.11 -9.79 8.78
C TYR A 189 10.35 -10.11 7.31
N THR A 190 10.39 -9.12 6.41
CA THR A 190 10.68 -9.32 4.97
C THR A 190 11.77 -8.35 4.49
N PRO A 191 12.54 -8.70 3.44
CA PRO A 191 13.57 -7.82 2.88
C PRO A 191 13.01 -6.66 2.04
N LEU A 192 11.71 -6.35 2.11
CA LEU A 192 11.00 -5.44 1.21
C LEU A 192 11.63 -4.04 1.12
N ALA A 193 12.26 -3.55 2.19
CA ALA A 193 13.00 -2.30 2.20
C ALA A 193 14.12 -2.23 1.15
N THR A 194 14.73 -3.36 0.77
CA THR A 194 15.81 -3.38 -0.24
C THR A 194 15.33 -2.98 -1.62
N ALA A 195 14.04 -3.18 -1.94
CA ALA A 195 13.47 -2.75 -3.21
C ALA A 195 13.53 -1.22 -3.40
N PHE A 196 13.58 -0.46 -2.31
CA PHE A 196 13.67 1.01 -2.29
C PHE A 196 15.09 1.55 -2.41
N CYS A 197 16.10 0.69 -2.37
CA CYS A 197 17.50 1.10 -2.37
C CYS A 197 18.17 1.01 -3.75
N GLY A 198 17.49 0.45 -4.76
CA GLY A 198 18.06 0.21 -6.08
C GLY A 198 18.94 -1.05 -6.15
N GLY A 199 19.78 -1.16 -7.19
CA GLY A 199 20.59 -2.36 -7.44
C GLY A 199 21.77 -2.52 -6.46
N GLU A 200 22.40 -1.42 -6.09
CA GLU A 200 23.48 -1.36 -5.10
C GLU A 200 23.24 -0.21 -4.14
N PHE A 201 23.48 -0.44 -2.85
CA PHE A 201 23.19 0.51 -1.79
C PHE A 201 24.08 0.32 -0.57
N THR A 202 24.11 1.33 0.27
CA THR A 202 24.82 1.32 1.55
C THR A 202 23.86 1.02 2.70
N ILE A 203 24.36 0.48 3.81
CA ILE A 203 23.54 0.25 5.02
C ILE A 203 22.87 1.55 5.53
N PRO A 204 23.50 2.74 5.48
CA PRO A 204 22.82 4.00 5.78
C PRO A 204 21.63 4.33 4.87
N GLU A 205 21.69 4.02 3.57
CA GLU A 205 20.57 4.21 2.64
C GLU A 205 19.42 3.26 2.97
N LEU A 206 19.73 1.98 3.24
CA LEU A 206 18.73 1.02 3.72
C LEU A 206 18.10 1.48 5.04
N ARG A 207 18.91 1.99 5.98
CA ARG A 207 18.42 2.53 7.24
C ARG A 207 17.44 3.69 7.02
N ALA A 208 17.73 4.58 6.07
CA ALA A 208 16.85 5.71 5.75
C ALA A 208 15.48 5.25 5.24
N VAL A 209 15.41 4.14 4.48
CA VAL A 209 14.14 3.52 4.08
C VAL A 209 13.34 3.05 5.31
N TYR A 210 14.00 2.36 6.24
CA TYR A 210 13.35 1.92 7.47
C TYR A 210 12.86 3.09 8.32
N GLU A 211 13.69 4.12 8.51
CA GLU A 211 13.32 5.34 9.25
C GLU A 211 12.13 6.07 8.61
N ALA A 212 12.11 6.18 7.27
CA ALA A 212 11.01 6.82 6.54
C ALA A 212 9.68 6.05 6.70
N VAL A 213 9.71 4.71 6.71
CA VAL A 213 8.50 3.89 6.81
C VAL A 213 8.01 3.76 8.26
N TRP A 214 8.93 3.54 9.20
CA TRP A 214 8.61 3.39 10.62
C TRP A 214 8.30 4.73 11.29
N GLY A 215 8.82 5.85 10.77
CA GLY A 215 8.61 7.18 11.34
C GLY A 215 9.38 7.41 12.64
N GLU A 216 10.47 6.66 12.86
CA GLU A 216 11.32 6.73 14.05
C GLU A 216 12.80 6.66 13.67
N GLU A 217 13.66 7.31 14.44
CA GLU A 217 15.11 7.30 14.20
C GLU A 217 15.74 5.98 14.68
N LEU A 218 16.68 5.45 13.89
CA LEU A 218 17.35 4.19 14.18
C LEU A 218 18.82 4.39 14.53
N HIS A 219 19.25 3.79 15.64
CA HIS A 219 20.67 3.79 16.02
C HIS A 219 21.52 3.06 14.97
N ALA A 220 22.37 3.82 14.26
CA ALA A 220 23.12 3.33 13.10
C ALA A 220 23.94 2.07 13.38
N GLY A 221 24.65 2.01 14.51
CA GLY A 221 25.48 0.85 14.86
C GLY A 221 24.67 -0.41 15.18
N ASN A 222 23.48 -0.26 15.77
CA ASN A 222 22.62 -1.41 16.10
C ASN A 222 21.97 -1.94 14.84
N PHE A 223 21.42 -1.04 14.01
CA PHE A 223 20.84 -1.39 12.72
C PHE A 223 21.86 -2.11 11.84
N HIS A 224 23.07 -1.58 11.72
CA HIS A 224 24.14 -2.19 10.94
C HIS A 224 24.49 -3.61 11.41
N ARG A 225 24.62 -3.84 12.73
CA ARG A 225 24.84 -5.20 13.25
C ARG A 225 23.67 -6.13 12.96
N LYS A 226 22.42 -5.68 13.15
CA LYS A 226 21.22 -6.49 12.88
C LYS A 226 21.15 -6.91 11.42
N VAL A 227 21.27 -5.96 10.49
CA VAL A 227 21.23 -6.23 9.04
C VAL A 227 22.26 -7.30 8.64
N LEU A 228 23.51 -7.16 9.08
CA LEU A 228 24.57 -8.12 8.74
C LEU A 228 24.47 -9.46 9.47
N SER A 229 23.67 -9.53 10.53
CA SER A 229 23.45 -10.78 11.27
C SER A 229 22.40 -11.68 10.64
N VAL A 230 21.54 -11.14 9.76
CA VAL A 230 20.47 -11.90 9.10
C VAL A 230 21.00 -12.55 7.81
N PRO A 231 21.05 -13.89 7.74
CA PRO A 231 21.52 -14.59 6.55
C PRO A 231 20.65 -14.26 5.32
N GLY A 232 21.30 -14.05 4.18
CA GLY A 232 20.62 -13.78 2.90
C GLY A 232 19.92 -12.42 2.81
N PHE A 233 19.97 -11.56 3.83
CA PHE A 233 19.29 -10.27 3.77
C PHE A 233 19.99 -9.31 2.80
N VAL A 234 21.31 -9.15 2.95
CA VAL A 234 22.15 -8.34 2.07
C VAL A 234 23.44 -9.06 1.72
N GLU A 235 23.93 -8.84 0.51
CA GLU A 235 25.20 -9.38 0.03
C GLU A 235 26.20 -8.25 -0.20
N SER A 236 27.43 -8.41 0.30
CA SER A 236 28.51 -7.46 0.03
C SER A 236 28.94 -7.57 -1.43
N THR A 237 28.99 -6.43 -2.13
CA THR A 237 29.52 -6.34 -3.50
C THR A 237 31.05 -6.39 -3.54
N GLY A 238 31.71 -6.10 -2.41
CA GLY A 238 33.15 -5.89 -2.33
C GLY A 238 33.60 -4.48 -2.71
N ALA A 239 32.70 -3.65 -3.24
CA ALA A 239 32.95 -2.26 -3.59
C ALA A 239 32.61 -1.29 -2.45
N THR A 240 33.03 -0.03 -2.61
CA THR A 240 32.66 1.09 -1.75
C THR A 240 32.10 2.23 -2.59
N SER A 241 31.21 3.03 -2.04
CA SER A 241 30.62 4.16 -2.76
C SER A 241 31.67 5.17 -3.25
N ASP A 242 31.38 5.85 -4.36
CA ASP A 242 32.26 6.89 -4.93
C ASP A 242 32.38 8.12 -4.02
N ARG A 243 31.34 8.41 -3.24
CA ARG A 243 31.31 9.51 -2.28
C ARG A 243 31.82 9.02 -0.91
N GLY A 244 32.72 9.80 -0.29
CA GLY A 244 33.10 9.59 1.11
C GLY A 244 31.91 9.80 2.05
N GLY A 245 32.01 9.33 3.29
CA GLY A 245 30.95 9.55 4.28
C GLY A 245 30.63 11.05 4.44
N ARG A 246 29.38 11.40 4.77
CA ARG A 246 28.84 12.77 4.88
C ARG A 246 29.71 13.75 5.71
N ARG A 247 30.62 13.24 6.57
CA ARG A 247 31.57 14.00 7.41
C ARG A 247 33.05 13.67 7.13
N GLY A 248 33.41 13.29 5.91
CA GLY A 248 34.79 12.91 5.56
C GLY A 248 35.23 11.54 6.10
N GLY A 249 34.27 10.70 6.51
CA GLY A 249 34.52 9.34 6.95
C GLY A 249 34.86 8.39 5.79
N PRO A 250 35.28 7.13 6.10
CA PRO A 250 35.57 6.11 5.10
C PRO A 250 34.41 5.95 4.10
N ARG A 251 34.74 5.56 2.87
CA ARG A 251 33.73 5.24 1.85
C ARG A 251 32.90 4.05 2.34
N PRO A 252 31.58 4.18 2.50
CA PRO A 252 30.73 3.07 2.93
C PRO A 252 30.76 1.92 1.91
N ARG A 253 30.66 0.69 2.42
CA ARG A 253 30.58 -0.52 1.58
C ARG A 253 29.24 -0.57 0.86
N LEU A 254 29.28 -1.06 -0.36
CA LEU A 254 28.10 -1.30 -1.18
C LEU A 254 27.61 -2.74 -1.01
N TYR A 255 26.31 -2.87 -0.91
CA TYR A 255 25.56 -4.11 -0.76
C TYR A 255 24.49 -4.18 -1.85
N ARG A 256 23.99 -5.38 -2.10
CA ARG A 256 22.78 -5.64 -2.88
C ARG A 256 21.82 -6.50 -2.08
N ALA A 257 20.56 -6.58 -2.51
CA ALA A 257 19.61 -7.52 -1.93
C ALA A 257 20.14 -8.95 -2.06
N GLY A 258 20.05 -9.73 -0.97
CA GLY A 258 20.33 -11.17 -1.02
C GLY A 258 19.09 -11.98 -1.41
N ASP A 259 19.13 -13.29 -1.15
CA ASP A 259 18.08 -14.25 -1.52
C ASP A 259 17.06 -14.54 -0.39
N ALA A 260 17.20 -13.89 0.77
CA ALA A 260 16.25 -14.05 1.86
C ALA A 260 14.84 -13.68 1.41
N ARG A 261 13.86 -14.47 1.82
CA ARG A 261 12.43 -14.14 1.66
C ARG A 261 11.79 -13.69 2.97
N LEU A 262 12.40 -14.09 4.08
CA LEU A 262 12.02 -13.72 5.44
C LEU A 262 13.28 -13.35 6.21
N LEU A 263 13.15 -12.40 7.14
CA LEU A 263 14.24 -11.98 8.01
C LEU A 263 14.19 -12.77 9.31
N HIS A 264 15.24 -13.54 9.59
CA HIS A 264 15.39 -14.25 10.85
C HIS A 264 16.83 -14.08 11.40
N PRO A 265 17.00 -13.43 12.56
CA PRO A 265 15.95 -12.80 13.38
C PRO A 265 15.28 -11.61 12.68
N ALA A 266 14.04 -11.30 13.07
CA ALA A 266 13.32 -10.13 12.56
C ALA A 266 13.99 -8.82 13.01
N LEU A 267 13.84 -7.77 12.20
CA LEU A 267 14.25 -6.41 12.57
C LEU A 267 13.05 -5.69 13.19
N LEU A 268 12.93 -5.76 14.51
CA LEU A 268 11.85 -5.09 15.22
C LEU A 268 12.08 -3.57 15.31
N ARG A 269 10.97 -2.82 15.22
CA ARG A 269 10.88 -1.40 15.55
C ARG A 269 11.27 -1.15 17.01
N PRO A 270 12.10 -0.14 17.34
CA PRO A 270 12.41 0.25 18.72
C PRO A 270 11.20 0.27 19.67
N SER A 271 10.13 0.98 19.31
CA SER A 271 8.89 1.05 20.11
C SER A 271 8.33 -0.35 20.44
N ARG A 272 8.32 -1.25 19.45
CA ARG A 272 7.87 -2.64 19.62
C ARG A 272 8.86 -3.51 20.39
N GLU A 273 10.16 -3.22 20.33
CA GLU A 273 11.17 -3.90 21.17
C GLU A 273 11.00 -3.57 22.65
N GLU A 274 10.56 -2.35 22.97
CA GLU A 274 10.27 -1.93 24.34
C GLU A 274 9.03 -2.61 24.91
N GLU A 275 7.99 -2.82 24.09
CA GLU A 275 6.76 -3.53 24.51
C GLU A 275 6.96 -5.03 24.77
N ILE A 276 7.88 -5.67 24.05
CA ILE A 276 8.10 -7.13 24.12
C ILE A 276 9.10 -7.53 25.21
N ARG A 277 9.95 -6.61 25.68
CA ARG A 277 10.96 -6.86 26.72
C ARG A 277 10.38 -6.82 28.12
#